data_AF-A0A2V7VC79-F1
#
_entry.id   AF-A0A2V7VC79-F1
#
_cell.length_a   1.000
_cell.length_b   1.000
_cell.length_c   1.000
_cell.angle_alpha   90.00
_cell.angle_beta   90.00
_cell.angle_gamma   90.00
#
_symmetry.space_group_name_H-M   'P 1'
#
loop_
_entity.id
_entity.type
_entity.pdbx_description
1 polymer ?
#
loop_
_entity_poly.entity_id
_entity_poly.type
_entity_poly.pdbx_seq_one_letter_code
_entity_poly.pdbx_strand_id
1 'polypeptide(L)'
;DDAIVMLENIVRHLEQGKKPLEAAREGSKEISFTIVSMTLSLAAVFLPVLFMGGLLGRLLHEFAVTIGVAILVSGFVSLTLTPMLCSRFLKAPGTGRHGRAYQASERAFEASLSAYDWSLQRVLRHRRATMIVSAAVLAATGWLFTAMPTGFLPSDD
;
A
#
# COMPACT_ATOMS: atom_id res chain seq x y z
N ASP A 1 2.92 4.08 2.15
CA ASP A 1 2.68 3.24 0.98
C ASP A 1 3.10 3.96 -0.29
N ASP A 2 2.51 5.13 -0.58
CA ASP A 2 2.81 5.98 -1.75
C ASP A 2 4.31 6.11 -2.09
N ALA A 3 5.14 6.41 -1.09
CA ALA A 3 6.59 6.58 -1.28
C ALA A 3 7.32 5.29 -1.69
N ILE A 4 6.84 4.14 -1.20
CA ILE A 4 7.41 2.83 -1.56
C ILE A 4 7.03 2.52 -3.00
N VAL A 5 5.75 2.67 -3.37
CA VAL A 5 5.29 2.49 -4.76
C VAL A 5 6.03 3.42 -5.73
N MET A 6 6.28 4.67 -5.32
CA MET A 6 7.09 5.62 -6.09
C MET A 6 8.52 5.10 -6.28
N LEU A 7 9.17 4.68 -5.20
CA LEU A 7 10.54 4.18 -5.23
C LEU A 7 10.65 2.92 -6.09
N GLU A 8 9.75 1.94 -5.93
CA GLU A 8 9.73 0.70 -6.71
C GLU A 8 9.61 0.97 -8.20
N ASN A 9 8.76 1.92 -8.60
CA ASN A 9 8.66 2.28 -10.01
C ASN A 9 9.94 2.94 -10.54
N ILE A 10 10.61 3.76 -9.73
CA ILE A 10 11.90 4.38 -10.09
C ILE A 10 13.00 3.32 -10.17
N VAL A 11 13.03 2.35 -9.24
CA VAL A 11 13.95 1.21 -9.27
C VAL A 11 13.74 0.37 -10.52
N ARG A 12 12.49 0.07 -10.88
CA ARG A 12 12.17 -0.64 -12.13
C ARG A 12 12.76 0.05 -13.36
N HIS A 13 12.72 1.39 -13.41
CA HIS A 13 13.31 2.18 -14.50
C HIS A 13 14.85 2.17 -14.46
N LEU A 14 15.45 2.15 -13.28
CA LEU A 14 16.90 1.99 -13.11
C LEU A 14 17.39 0.61 -13.57
N GLU A 15 16.65 -0.45 -13.26
CA GLU A 15 16.94 -1.82 -13.72
C GLU A 15 16.83 -1.96 -15.24
N GLN A 16 16.00 -1.15 -15.89
CA GLN A 16 15.94 -1.02 -17.35
C GLN A 16 17.12 -0.23 -17.94
N GLY A 17 18.06 0.23 -17.11
CA GLY A 17 19.30 0.89 -17.54
C GLY A 17 19.25 2.42 -17.62
N LYS A 18 18.17 3.06 -17.16
CA LYS A 18 18.04 4.53 -17.15
C LYS A 18 18.92 5.16 -16.07
N LYS A 19 19.38 6.40 -16.27
CA LYS A 19 20.11 7.15 -15.24
C LYS A 19 19.19 7.55 -14.07
N PRO A 20 19.66 7.68 -12.83
CA PRO A 20 18.81 7.99 -11.66
C PRO A 20 17.87 9.18 -11.82
N LEU A 21 18.34 10.27 -12.43
CA LEU A 21 17.49 11.45 -12.68
C LEU A 21 16.39 11.19 -13.71
N GLU A 22 16.71 10.44 -14.76
CA GLU A 22 15.77 10.09 -15.82
C GLU A 22 14.73 9.08 -15.32
N ALA A 23 15.19 8.04 -14.62
CA ALA A 23 14.34 7.06 -13.96
C ALA A 23 13.39 7.72 -12.94
N ALA A 24 13.88 8.66 -12.13
CA ALA A 24 13.03 9.41 -11.21
C ALA A 24 11.97 10.25 -11.95
N ARG A 25 12.34 10.90 -13.06
CA ARG A 25 11.42 11.77 -13.81
C ARG A 25 10.33 10.99 -14.54
N GLU A 26 10.68 9.91 -15.23
CA GLU A 26 9.71 9.07 -15.94
C GLU A 26 8.89 8.23 -14.97
N GLY A 27 9.55 7.59 -14.00
CA GLY A 27 8.88 6.81 -12.97
C GLY A 27 7.86 7.64 -12.20
N SER A 28 8.17 8.90 -11.88
CA SER A 28 7.20 9.80 -11.24
C SER A 28 6.03 10.12 -12.17
N LYS A 29 6.27 10.46 -13.44
CA LYS A 29 5.21 10.83 -14.39
C LYS A 29 4.18 9.72 -14.61
N GLU A 30 4.62 8.46 -14.65
CA GLU A 30 3.74 7.32 -14.89
C GLU A 30 2.72 7.10 -13.78
N ILE A 31 3.12 7.26 -12.51
CA ILE A 31 2.28 6.89 -11.36
C ILE A 31 1.79 8.08 -10.54
N SER A 32 2.22 9.31 -10.84
CA SER A 32 1.78 10.51 -10.10
C SER A 32 0.26 10.63 -10.04
N PHE A 33 -0.41 10.41 -11.18
CA PHE A 33 -1.87 10.45 -11.25
C PHE A 33 -2.52 9.35 -10.38
N THR A 34 -1.97 8.14 -10.43
CA THR A 34 -2.44 7.01 -9.63
C THR A 34 -2.33 7.29 -8.14
N ILE A 35 -1.18 7.82 -7.69
CA ILE A 35 -0.97 8.19 -6.27
C ILE A 35 -1.99 9.24 -5.85
N VAL A 36 -2.10 10.35 -6.58
CA VAL A 36 -3.08 11.41 -6.25
C VAL A 36 -4.49 10.86 -6.14
N SER A 37 -4.89 10.00 -7.09
CA SER A 37 -6.21 9.36 -7.10
C SER A 37 -6.44 8.48 -5.87
N MET A 38 -5.48 7.62 -5.52
CA MET A 38 -5.57 6.75 -4.34
C MET A 38 -5.58 7.56 -3.04
N THR A 39 -4.69 8.55 -2.89
CA THR A 39 -4.59 9.41 -1.71
C THR A 39 -5.91 10.17 -1.48
N LEU A 40 -6.48 10.77 -2.53
CA LEU A 40 -7.76 11.49 -2.44
C LEU A 40 -8.93 10.54 -2.15
N SER A 41 -8.95 9.36 -2.76
CA SER A 41 -9.98 8.35 -2.50
C SER A 41 -9.96 7.89 -1.04
N LEU A 42 -8.76 7.64 -0.50
CA LEU A 42 -8.57 7.26 0.90
C LEU A 42 -8.99 8.39 1.85
N ALA A 43 -8.60 9.64 1.55
CA ALA A 43 -9.02 10.79 2.34
C ALA A 43 -10.55 10.99 2.33
N ALA A 44 -11.21 10.73 1.20
CA ALA A 44 -12.66 10.88 1.05
C ALA A 44 -13.46 9.92 1.94
N VAL A 45 -12.91 8.75 2.29
CA VAL A 45 -13.57 7.80 3.22
C VAL A 45 -13.76 8.40 4.61
N PHE A 46 -12.91 9.36 5.01
CA PHE A 46 -13.01 10.04 6.32
C PHE A 46 -13.96 11.25 6.31
N LEU A 47 -14.38 11.72 5.13
CA LEU A 47 -15.23 12.91 5.00
C LEU A 47 -16.57 12.77 5.76
N PRO A 48 -17.30 11.64 5.71
CA PRO A 48 -18.53 11.47 6.49
C PRO A 48 -18.33 11.60 8.01
N VAL A 49 -17.17 11.17 8.51
CA VAL A 49 -16.85 11.21 9.95
C VAL A 49 -16.73 12.66 10.43
N LEU A 50 -16.23 13.57 9.58
CA LEU A 50 -16.13 14.99 9.91
C LEU A 50 -17.50 15.66 10.12
N PHE A 51 -18.55 15.10 9.50
CA PHE A 51 -19.92 15.59 9.62
C PHE A 51 -20.73 14.87 10.72
N MET A 52 -20.15 13.91 11.44
CA MET A 52 -20.82 13.25 12.55
C MET A 52 -20.98 14.20 13.75
N GLY A 53 -22.21 14.34 14.23
CA GLY A 53 -22.53 15.09 15.45
C GLY A 53 -22.37 14.28 16.74
N GLY A 54 -22.56 14.94 17.89
CA GLY A 54 -22.55 14.31 19.21
C GLY A 54 -21.15 14.07 19.79
N LEU A 55 -21.10 13.40 20.96
CA LEU A 55 -19.84 13.09 21.66
C LEU A 55 -18.93 12.18 20.84
N LEU A 56 -19.51 11.12 20.26
CA LEU A 56 -18.78 10.17 19.41
C LEU A 56 -18.22 10.86 18.16
N GLY A 57 -18.99 11.78 17.57
CA GLY A 57 -18.53 12.60 16.46
C GLY A 57 -17.29 13.40 16.83
N ARG A 58 -17.26 14.06 17.99
CA ARG A 58 -16.08 14.85 18.43
C ARG A 58 -14.84 13.99 18.61
N LEU A 59 -14.97 12.82 19.25
CA LEU A 59 -13.85 11.89 19.44
C LEU A 59 -13.30 11.37 18.11
N LEU A 60 -14.19 10.91 17.22
CA LEU A 60 -13.79 10.38 15.90
C LEU A 60 -13.33 11.48 14.94
N HIS A 61 -13.77 12.73 15.12
CA HIS A 61 -13.34 13.87 14.32
C HIS A 61 -11.84 14.13 14.48
N GLU A 62 -11.30 14.08 15.70
CA GLU A 62 -9.86 14.26 15.94
C GLU A 62 -9.03 13.19 15.22
N PHE A 63 -9.47 11.92 15.26
CA PHE A 63 -8.84 10.84 14.51
C PHE A 63 -8.94 11.04 13.00
N ALA A 64 -10.14 11.38 12.50
CA ALA A 64 -10.39 11.57 11.08
C ALA A 64 -9.55 12.72 10.49
N VAL A 65 -9.44 13.85 11.21
CA VAL A 65 -8.58 14.96 10.80
C VAL A 65 -7.12 14.56 10.82
N THR A 66 -6.66 13.91 11.90
CA THR A 66 -5.25 13.51 12.03
C THR A 66 -4.84 12.55 10.92
N ILE A 67 -5.62 11.50 10.67
CA ILE A 67 -5.36 10.50 9.64
C ILE A 67 -5.50 11.13 8.24
N GLY A 68 -6.55 11.92 8.01
CA GLY A 68 -6.76 12.60 6.73
C GLY A 68 -5.61 13.54 6.35
N VAL A 69 -5.16 14.37 7.29
CA VAL A 69 -3.99 15.25 7.09
C VAL A 69 -2.73 14.42 6.88
N ALA A 70 -2.50 13.36 7.67
CA ALA A 70 -1.33 12.50 7.51
C ALA A 70 -1.28 11.84 6.12
N ILE A 71 -2.42 11.38 5.60
CA ILE A 71 -2.54 10.81 4.25
C ILE A 71 -2.19 11.86 3.19
N LEU A 72 -2.77 13.06 3.26
CA LEU A 72 -2.52 14.12 2.29
C LEU A 72 -1.05 14.58 2.30
N VAL A 73 -0.48 14.75 3.50
CA VAL A 73 0.94 15.09 3.66
C VAL A 73 1.84 13.95 3.14
N SER A 74 1.50 12.69 3.41
CA SER A 74 2.22 11.52 2.87
C SER A 74 2.20 11.52 1.34
N GLY A 75 1.05 11.74 0.72
CA GLY A 75 0.93 11.83 -0.75
C GLY A 75 1.76 12.98 -1.32
N PHE A 76 1.73 14.15 -0.67
CA PHE A 76 2.56 15.30 -1.06
C PHE A 76 4.06 14.99 -0.97
N VAL A 77 4.52 14.42 0.14
CA VAL A 77 5.93 14.02 0.34
C VAL A 77 6.35 12.98 -0.68
N SER A 78 5.47 12.01 -0.98
CA SER A 78 5.73 10.98 -1.98
C SER A 78 5.94 11.54 -3.38
N LEU A 79 5.19 12.56 -3.79
CA LEU A 79 5.28 13.12 -5.13
C LEU A 79 6.39 14.17 -5.29
N THR A 80 6.94 14.66 -4.17
CA THR A 80 7.92 15.75 -4.17
C THR A 80 9.28 15.28 -3.67
N LEU A 81 9.36 14.93 -2.39
CA LEU A 81 10.61 14.61 -1.71
C LEU A 81 11.15 13.25 -2.15
N THR A 82 10.29 12.23 -2.23
CA THR A 82 10.72 10.87 -2.60
C THR A 82 11.44 10.81 -3.95
N PRO A 83 10.89 11.34 -5.07
CA PRO A 83 11.60 11.31 -6.34
C PRO A 83 12.86 12.19 -6.34
N MET A 84 12.88 13.29 -5.59
CA MET A 84 14.07 14.12 -5.42
C MET A 84 15.20 13.34 -4.73
N LEU A 85 14.89 12.65 -3.62
CA LEU A 85 15.84 11.80 -2.91
C LEU A 85 16.29 10.62 -3.78
N CYS A 86 15.36 9.97 -4.49
CA CYS A 86 15.69 8.85 -5.37
C CYS A 86 16.65 9.28 -6.49
N SER A 87 16.44 10.45 -7.10
CA SER A 87 17.32 10.96 -8.16
C SER A 87 18.77 11.22 -7.72
N ARG A 88 18.98 11.45 -6.41
CA ARG A 88 20.29 11.83 -5.83
C ARG A 88 20.99 10.69 -5.11
N PHE A 89 20.23 9.82 -4.44
CA PHE A 89 20.79 8.81 -3.54
C PHE A 89 20.69 7.39 -4.07
N LEU A 90 19.82 7.09 -5.05
CA LEU A 90 19.83 5.76 -5.66
C LEU A 90 21.06 5.58 -6.55
N LYS A 91 21.74 4.46 -6.36
CA LYS A 91 22.83 3.98 -7.21
C LYS A 91 22.28 3.00 -8.22
N ALA A 92 22.80 3.03 -9.44
CA ALA A 92 22.41 2.07 -10.48
C ALA A 92 22.72 0.62 -10.03
N PRO A 93 21.86 -0.36 -10.37
CA PRO A 93 22.11 -1.77 -10.08
C PRO A 93 23.47 -2.19 -10.68
N GLY A 94 24.36 -2.76 -9.86
CA GLY A 94 25.67 -3.26 -10.29
C GLY A 94 26.88 -2.83 -9.46
N THR A 95 26.74 -1.92 -8.49
CA THR A 95 27.89 -1.39 -7.72
C THR A 95 28.18 -2.09 -6.38
N GLY A 96 27.57 -3.25 -6.10
CA GLY A 96 27.74 -3.97 -4.82
C GLY A 96 28.07 -5.45 -4.99
N ARG A 97 29.13 -5.93 -4.34
CA ARG A 97 29.37 -7.38 -4.16
C ARG A 97 28.33 -7.93 -3.18
N HIS A 98 27.35 -8.66 -3.68
CA HIS A 98 26.35 -9.33 -2.85
C HIS A 98 26.98 -10.46 -2.03
N GLY A 99 26.87 -10.38 -0.71
CA GLY A 99 27.35 -11.41 0.21
C GLY A 99 26.51 -12.70 0.16
N ARG A 100 27.01 -13.78 0.78
CA ARG A 100 26.32 -15.09 0.81
C ARG A 100 24.93 -15.02 1.45
N ALA A 101 24.74 -14.14 2.43
CA ALA A 101 23.45 -13.89 3.07
C ALA A 101 22.44 -13.23 2.10
N TYR A 102 22.88 -12.29 1.26
CA TYR A 102 22.02 -11.69 0.23
C TYR A 102 21.54 -12.73 -0.76
N GLN A 103 22.45 -13.57 -1.28
CA GLN A 103 22.10 -14.62 -2.25
C GLN A 103 21.16 -15.68 -1.64
N ALA A 104 21.31 -16.00 -0.35
CA ALA A 104 20.39 -16.89 0.34
C ALA A 104 18.99 -16.27 0.47
N SER A 105 18.90 -14.98 0.81
CA SER A 105 17.65 -14.24 0.87
C SER A 105 16.97 -14.14 -0.49
N GLU A 106 17.74 -13.87 -1.55
CA GLU A 106 17.27 -13.78 -2.93
C GLU A 106 16.64 -15.11 -3.38
N ARG A 107 17.31 -16.25 -3.12
CA ARG A 107 16.76 -17.58 -3.42
C ARG A 107 15.49 -17.89 -2.63
N ALA A 108 15.42 -17.48 -1.36
CA ALA A 108 14.20 -17.66 -0.56
C ALA A 108 13.03 -16.82 -1.10
N PHE A 109 13.33 -15.60 -1.57
CA PHE A 109 12.33 -14.73 -2.19
C PHE A 109 11.83 -15.30 -3.53
N GLU A 110 12.73 -15.79 -4.40
CA GLU A 110 12.37 -16.46 -5.65
C GLU A 110 11.56 -17.74 -5.41
N ALA A 111 11.90 -18.53 -4.39
CA ALA A 111 11.12 -19.70 -4.00
C ALA A 111 9.71 -19.32 -3.53
N SER A 112 9.58 -18.22 -2.80
CA SER A 112 8.28 -17.71 -2.34
C SER A 112 7.44 -17.20 -3.51
N LEU A 113 8.06 -16.51 -4.47
CA LEU A 113 7.40 -15.98 -5.67
C LEU A 113 6.92 -17.10 -6.60
N SER A 114 7.72 -18.14 -6.78
CA SER A 114 7.33 -19.32 -7.57
C SER A 114 6.22 -20.14 -6.90
N ALA A 115 6.25 -20.27 -5.57
CA ALA A 115 5.15 -20.89 -4.82
C ALA A 115 3.86 -20.08 -4.94
N TYR A 116 3.95 -18.75 -4.86
CA TYR A 116 2.82 -17.85 -5.08
C TYR A 116 2.23 -18.01 -6.48
N ASP A 117 3.06 -17.96 -7.54
CA ASP A 117 2.61 -18.13 -8.93
C ASP A 117 1.91 -19.49 -9.14
N TRP A 118 2.51 -20.57 -8.65
CA TRP A 118 1.90 -21.90 -8.72
C TRP A 118 0.53 -21.95 -8.01
N SER A 119 0.43 -21.37 -6.81
CA SER A 119 -0.80 -21.33 -6.04
C SER A 119 -1.88 -20.48 -6.73
N LEU A 120 -1.48 -19.34 -7.30
CA LEU A 120 -2.36 -18.41 -7.99
C LEU A 120 -2.97 -19.06 -9.24
N GLN A 121 -2.15 -19.73 -10.06
CA GLN A 121 -2.62 -20.45 -11.24
C GLN A 121 -3.64 -21.54 -10.88
N ARG A 122 -3.44 -22.24 -9.76
CA ARG A 122 -4.39 -23.25 -9.26
C ARG A 122 -5.72 -22.62 -8.85
N VAL A 123 -5.69 -21.51 -8.11
CA VAL A 123 -6.88 -20.78 -7.67
C VAL A 123 -7.66 -20.22 -8.87
N LEU A 124 -6.96 -19.65 -9.86
CA LEU A 124 -7.59 -19.12 -11.06
C LEU A 124 -8.24 -20.22 -11.92
N ARG A 125 -7.64 -21.41 -11.99
CA ARG A 125 -8.24 -22.57 -12.70
C ARG A 125 -9.53 -23.05 -12.04
N HIS A 126 -9.70 -22.86 -10.73
CA HIS A 126 -10.88 -23.25 -9.97
C HIS A 126 -11.83 -22.06 -9.70
N ARG A 127 -12.03 -21.17 -10.68
CA ARG A 127 -12.82 -19.93 -10.58
C ARG A 127 -14.15 -20.06 -9.82
N ARG A 128 -14.94 -21.11 -10.08
CA ARG A 128 -16.24 -21.32 -9.39
C ARG A 128 -16.06 -21.56 -7.89
N ALA A 129 -15.09 -22.40 -7.51
CA ALA A 129 -14.79 -22.65 -6.10
C ALA A 129 -14.27 -21.38 -5.41
N THR A 130 -13.40 -20.62 -6.08
CA THR A 130 -12.88 -19.33 -5.58
C THR A 130 -14.01 -18.32 -5.34
N MET A 131 -14.98 -18.22 -6.26
CA MET A 131 -16.15 -17.37 -6.08
C MET A 131 -17.04 -17.82 -4.91
N ILE A 132 -17.24 -19.12 -4.74
CA ILE A 132 -18.01 -19.67 -3.59
C ILE A 132 -17.31 -19.34 -2.28
N VAL A 133 -15.99 -19.56 -2.20
CA VAL A 133 -15.19 -19.22 -1.01
C VAL A 133 -15.25 -17.73 -0.72
N SER A 134 -15.11 -16.88 -1.73
CA SER A 134 -15.22 -15.43 -1.57
C SER A 134 -16.61 -15.01 -1.04
N ALA A 135 -17.69 -15.58 -1.60
CA ALA A 135 -19.04 -15.33 -1.12
C ALA A 135 -19.25 -15.85 0.31
N ALA A 136 -18.69 -17.01 0.65
CA ALA A 136 -18.76 -17.57 2.00
C ALA A 136 -18.01 -16.70 3.02
N VAL A 137 -16.84 -16.17 2.67
CA VAL A 137 -16.10 -15.22 3.53
C VAL A 137 -16.91 -13.94 3.72
N LEU A 138 -17.49 -13.38 2.66
CA LEU A 138 -18.33 -12.18 2.76
C LEU A 138 -19.57 -12.41 3.63
N ALA A 139 -20.24 -13.56 3.47
CA ALA A 139 -21.37 -13.93 4.31
C ALA A 139 -20.95 -14.14 5.78
N ALA A 140 -19.80 -14.77 6.02
CA ALA A 140 -19.25 -14.96 7.36
C ALA A 140 -18.90 -13.62 8.00
N THR A 141 -18.33 -12.66 7.27
CA THR A 141 -18.07 -11.30 7.75
C THR A 141 -19.38 -10.60 8.14
N GLY A 142 -20.42 -10.68 7.31
CA GLY A 142 -21.74 -10.11 7.63
C GLY A 142 -22.37 -10.75 8.87
N TRP A 143 -22.29 -12.07 8.99
CA TRP A 143 -22.76 -12.79 10.17
C TRP A 143 -21.99 -12.40 11.44
N LEU A 144 -20.66 -12.39 11.39
CA LEU A 144 -19.81 -11.98 12.51
C LEU A 144 -20.07 -10.53 12.93
N PHE A 145 -20.33 -9.64 11.97
CA PHE A 145 -20.68 -8.24 12.27
C PHE A 145 -21.95 -8.14 13.13
N THR A 146 -22.95 -9.01 12.89
CA THR A 146 -24.17 -9.05 13.71
C THR A 146 -24.00 -9.75 15.05
N ALA A 147 -23.07 -10.70 15.14
CA ALA A 147 -22.81 -11.46 16.36
C ALA A 147 -21.90 -10.72 17.36
N MET A 148 -21.12 -9.74 16.88
CA MET A 148 -20.15 -9.02 17.70
C MET A 148 -20.86 -8.04 18.65
N PRO A 149 -20.67 -8.16 19.97
CA PRO A 149 -21.26 -7.22 20.93
C PRO A 149 -20.66 -5.84 20.76
N THR A 150 -21.49 -4.81 20.79
CA THR A 150 -21.05 -3.41 20.69
C THR A 150 -20.72 -2.88 22.09
N GLY A 151 -19.48 -2.40 22.26
CA GLY A 151 -19.01 -1.71 23.46
C GLY A 151 -18.48 -0.34 23.08
N PHE A 152 -18.63 0.66 23.96
CA PHE A 152 -18.33 2.05 23.63
C PHE A 152 -16.85 2.39 23.82
N LEU A 153 -16.34 2.17 25.03
CA LEU A 153 -14.93 2.22 25.38
C LEU A 153 -14.69 1.12 26.42
N PRO A 154 -13.52 0.47 26.44
CA PRO A 154 -13.13 -0.35 27.57
C PRO A 154 -13.22 0.50 28.85
N SER A 155 -13.81 -0.05 29.91
CA SER A 155 -13.68 0.56 31.24
C SER A 155 -12.23 0.41 31.69
N ASP A 156 -11.55 1.53 31.92
CA ASP A 156 -10.23 1.54 32.55
C ASP A 156 -10.37 1.13 34.03
N ASP A 157 -9.46 0.28 34.52
CA ASP A 157 -9.23 -0.01 35.96
C ASP A 157 -8.11 0.90 36.50
#